data_AF-A0A1J4JRQ5-F1
#
_entry.id   AF-A0A1J4JRQ5-F1
#
_cell.length_a   1.000
_cell.length_b   1.000
_cell.length_c   1.000
_cell.angle_alpha   90.00
_cell.angle_beta   90.00
_cell.angle_gamma   90.00
#
_symmetry.space_group_name_H-M   'P 1'
#
loop_
_entity.id
_entity.type
_entity.pdbx_description
1 polymer ?
#
loop_
_entity_poly.entity_id
_entity_poly.type
_entity_poly.pdbx_seq_one_letter_code
_entity_poly.pdbx_strand_id
1 'polypeptide(L)'
;MEGRDNLDEEIQVAFTEFLNRQHDVSSAITSDGEAKQDRQADLKEVVDLYKDCARDMVRVMKKHQDFFSPLIQQAGNAGGSSAKIITMMKELNDMMNLEFSTPVESDQKQKRMMQEIQLRKKSSREFIDQLHQRLANLNQDRDRKIRQREDLLDETKQQLQQARASEAAMQQEDLIPEEIQSQEEALKQQLNEAKTELSNMQKTNSDDEQRQRKALRREEEALQTLIQQYDTVMSDVTQKIAVASVEAEKRESEFSELQSQYDDIERQRAPLKHEEEGIVARTNEHNKKQQIQLAATILLQTEIRKFLKDAPKPPKKKGKKGKKKK
;
A
#
# COMPACT_ATOMS: atom_id res chain seq x y z
N MET A 1 -18.95 -28.29 34.19
CA MET A 1 -19.67 -28.66 32.95
C MET A 1 -21.17 -28.55 33.24
N GLU A 2 -21.67 -27.37 33.54
CA GLU A 2 -23.10 -27.13 33.76
C GLU A 2 -23.42 -25.83 33.02
N GLY A 3 -24.26 -25.90 31.98
CA GLY A 3 -24.59 -24.74 31.14
C GLY A 3 -24.69 -25.02 29.63
N ARG A 4 -24.49 -26.26 29.17
CA ARG A 4 -24.69 -26.63 27.75
C ARG A 4 -26.10 -27.09 27.39
N ASP A 5 -26.97 -27.34 28.37
CA ASP A 5 -28.25 -28.02 28.11
C ASP A 5 -29.39 -27.11 27.61
N ASN A 6 -29.14 -25.81 27.44
CA ASN A 6 -30.14 -24.83 26.98
C ASN A 6 -29.64 -23.89 25.87
N LEU A 7 -28.52 -24.19 25.20
CA LEU A 7 -28.13 -23.45 24.00
C LEU A 7 -28.85 -24.01 22.78
N ASP A 8 -29.38 -23.12 21.95
CA ASP A 8 -29.91 -23.45 20.63
C ASP A 8 -28.87 -24.30 19.86
N GLU A 9 -29.31 -25.41 19.28
CA GLU A 9 -28.47 -26.41 18.63
C GLU A 9 -27.61 -25.77 17.53
N GLU A 10 -28.17 -24.77 16.83
CA GLU A 10 -27.48 -23.99 15.81
C GLU A 10 -26.27 -23.21 16.37
N ILE A 11 -26.38 -22.68 17.60
CA ILE A 11 -25.28 -21.98 18.28
C ILE A 11 -24.21 -22.98 18.72
N GLN A 12 -24.61 -24.14 19.23
CA GLN A 12 -23.66 -25.16 19.69
C GLN A 12 -22.83 -25.72 18.54
N VAL A 13 -23.47 -26.00 17.40
CA VAL A 13 -22.80 -26.51 16.21
C VAL A 13 -21.84 -25.46 15.66
N ALA A 14 -22.30 -24.22 15.44
CA ALA A 14 -21.44 -23.15 14.92
C ALA A 14 -20.24 -22.84 15.82
N PHE A 15 -20.44 -22.85 17.14
CA PHE A 15 -19.36 -22.61 18.08
C PHE A 15 -18.35 -23.77 18.14
N THR A 16 -18.84 -25.01 18.09
CA THR A 16 -17.97 -26.21 18.08
C THR A 16 -17.15 -26.28 16.80
N GLU A 17 -17.76 -26.00 15.65
CA GLU A 17 -17.05 -25.93 14.37
C GLU A 17 -16.01 -24.81 14.37
N PHE A 18 -16.35 -23.62 14.89
CA PHE A 18 -15.41 -22.52 15.03
C PHE A 18 -14.19 -22.89 15.87
N LEU A 19 -14.38 -23.52 17.04
CA LEU A 19 -13.28 -23.96 17.90
C LEU A 19 -12.41 -25.03 17.25
N ASN A 20 -13.02 -25.98 16.54
CA ASN A 20 -12.28 -27.01 15.82
C ASN A 20 -11.40 -26.38 14.73
N ARG A 21 -11.93 -25.43 13.95
CA ARG A 21 -11.14 -24.73 12.92
C ARG A 21 -10.07 -23.82 13.51
N GLN A 22 -10.32 -23.20 14.66
CA GLN A 22 -9.32 -22.42 15.39
C GLN A 22 -8.15 -23.31 15.82
N HIS A 23 -8.45 -24.50 16.32
CA HIS A 23 -7.44 -25.48 16.69
C HIS A 23 -6.65 -25.97 15.47
N ASP A 24 -7.32 -26.21 14.33
CA ASP A 24 -6.66 -26.60 13.08
C ASP A 24 -5.66 -25.55 12.61
N VAL A 25 -6.05 -24.26 12.59
CA VAL A 25 -5.16 -23.13 12.26
C VAL A 25 -4.00 -23.07 13.25
N SER A 26 -4.27 -23.13 14.55
CA SER A 26 -3.23 -23.09 15.59
C SER A 26 -2.27 -24.27 15.50
N SER A 27 -2.73 -25.43 15.01
CA SER A 27 -1.89 -26.61 14.81
C SER A 27 -1.01 -26.50 13.56
N ALA A 28 -1.44 -25.74 12.55
CA ALA A 28 -0.77 -25.56 11.26
C ALA A 28 0.26 -24.41 11.25
N ILE A 29 0.19 -23.49 12.22
CA ILE A 29 1.13 -22.36 12.36
C ILE A 29 2.15 -22.58 13.48
N THR A 30 3.34 -22.03 13.33
CA THR A 30 4.35 -21.92 14.39
C THR A 30 4.01 -20.77 15.33
N SER A 31 4.72 -20.65 16.46
CA SER A 31 4.57 -19.53 17.40
C SER A 31 4.80 -18.17 16.76
N ASP A 32 5.56 -18.14 15.66
CA ASP A 32 5.95 -16.93 14.94
C ASP A 32 4.99 -16.60 13.78
N GLY A 33 3.89 -17.37 13.66
CA GLY A 33 2.86 -17.16 12.65
C GLY A 33 3.19 -17.70 11.26
N GLU A 34 4.27 -18.48 11.12
CA GLU A 34 4.65 -19.12 9.86
C GLU A 34 4.00 -20.51 9.73
N ALA A 35 3.78 -20.96 8.50
CA ALA A 35 3.32 -22.32 8.25
C ALA A 35 4.36 -23.33 8.73
N LYS A 36 3.95 -24.38 9.44
CA LYS A 36 4.85 -25.52 9.70
C LYS A 36 5.24 -26.18 8.38
N GLN A 37 6.49 -26.65 8.28
CA GLN A 37 7.09 -27.18 7.03
C GLN A 37 6.27 -28.31 6.39
N ASP A 38 5.51 -29.06 7.18
CA ASP A 38 4.65 -30.17 6.78
C ASP A 38 3.24 -29.76 6.33
N ARG A 39 2.84 -28.48 6.52
CA ARG A 39 1.48 -27.97 6.20
C ARG A 39 1.45 -26.70 5.36
N GLN A 40 2.57 -26.37 4.70
CA GLN A 40 2.71 -25.12 3.95
C GLN A 40 1.80 -25.04 2.71
N ALA A 41 1.45 -26.19 2.10
CA ALA A 41 0.52 -26.25 0.96
C ALA A 41 -0.95 -26.03 1.39
N ASP A 42 -1.33 -26.53 2.57
CA ASP A 42 -2.73 -26.58 3.01
C ASP A 42 -3.09 -25.40 3.93
N LEU A 43 -2.10 -24.64 4.41
CA LEU A 43 -2.34 -23.53 5.36
C LEU A 43 -3.35 -22.52 4.82
N LYS A 44 -3.27 -22.19 3.53
CA LYS A 44 -4.19 -21.22 2.93
C LYS A 44 -5.63 -21.71 2.99
N GLU A 45 -5.86 -22.99 2.65
CA GLU A 45 -7.18 -23.61 2.69
C GLU A 45 -7.72 -23.69 4.13
N VAL A 46 -6.87 -24.08 5.09
CA VAL A 46 -7.24 -24.14 6.52
C VAL A 46 -7.60 -22.76 7.07
N VAL A 47 -6.87 -21.72 6.69
CA VAL A 47 -7.15 -20.33 7.07
C VAL A 47 -8.43 -19.82 6.42
N ASP A 48 -8.68 -20.14 5.15
CA ASP A 48 -9.90 -19.71 4.45
C ASP A 48 -11.14 -20.40 5.04
N LEU A 49 -11.06 -21.70 5.37
CA LEU A 49 -12.12 -22.43 6.09
C LEU A 49 -12.39 -21.86 7.49
N TYR A 50 -11.35 -21.47 8.22
CA TYR A 50 -11.52 -20.80 9.51
C TYR A 50 -12.24 -19.44 9.37
N LYS A 51 -11.92 -18.67 8.33
CA LYS A 51 -12.60 -17.40 8.04
C LYS A 51 -14.07 -17.60 7.67
N ASP A 52 -14.39 -18.65 6.92
CA ASP A 52 -15.77 -19.03 6.60
C ASP A 52 -16.55 -19.39 7.86
N CYS A 53 -16.02 -20.28 8.71
CA CYS A 53 -16.65 -20.65 9.98
C CYS A 53 -16.78 -19.46 10.94
N ALA A 54 -15.81 -18.54 10.97
CA ALA A 54 -15.89 -17.31 11.76
C ALA A 54 -17.03 -16.40 11.26
N ARG A 55 -17.22 -16.29 9.93
CA ARG A 55 -18.33 -15.54 9.34
C ARG A 55 -19.68 -16.18 9.67
N ASP A 56 -19.77 -17.49 9.64
CA ASP A 56 -20.99 -18.21 9.98
C ASP A 56 -21.34 -18.09 11.46
N MET A 57 -20.34 -18.18 12.36
CA MET A 57 -20.52 -17.90 13.78
C MET A 57 -21.07 -16.48 14.01
N VAL A 58 -20.53 -15.47 13.32
CA VAL A 58 -21.01 -14.09 13.42
C VAL A 58 -22.46 -13.96 12.91
N ARG A 59 -22.84 -14.68 11.85
CA ARG A 59 -24.24 -14.70 11.36
C ARG A 59 -25.17 -15.31 12.40
N VAL A 60 -24.79 -16.44 12.97
CA VAL A 60 -25.55 -17.12 14.03
C VAL A 60 -25.68 -16.22 15.27
N MET A 61 -24.61 -15.52 15.66
CA MET A 61 -24.65 -14.56 16.76
C MET A 61 -25.58 -13.38 16.50
N LYS A 62 -25.63 -12.86 15.27
CA LYS A 62 -26.56 -11.79 14.89
C LYS A 62 -28.01 -12.28 14.85
N LYS A 63 -28.23 -13.51 14.41
CA LYS A 63 -29.55 -14.15 14.38
C LYS A 63 -30.09 -14.38 15.80
N HIS A 64 -29.21 -14.76 16.72
CA HIS A 64 -29.53 -15.04 18.13
C HIS A 64 -29.11 -13.89 19.06
N GLN A 65 -29.29 -12.64 18.61
CA GLN A 65 -28.82 -11.46 19.33
C GLN A 65 -29.38 -11.34 20.76
N ASP A 66 -30.61 -11.81 20.98
CA ASP A 66 -31.27 -11.77 22.30
C ASP A 66 -30.57 -12.67 23.33
N PHE A 67 -29.93 -13.75 22.89
CA PHE A 67 -29.11 -14.61 23.74
C PHE A 67 -27.74 -13.97 24.04
N PHE A 68 -27.11 -13.36 23.04
CA PHE A 68 -25.75 -12.81 23.17
C PHE A 68 -25.69 -11.41 23.77
N SER A 69 -26.74 -10.59 23.61
CA SER A 69 -26.78 -9.20 24.10
C SER A 69 -26.60 -9.09 25.63
N PRO A 70 -27.26 -9.92 26.47
CA PRO A 70 -27.03 -9.93 27.92
C PRO A 70 -25.62 -10.38 28.29
N LEU A 71 -25.08 -11.40 27.60
CA LEU A 71 -23.71 -11.90 27.81
C LEU A 71 -22.65 -10.82 27.49
N ILE A 72 -22.86 -10.05 26.43
CA ILE A 72 -21.99 -8.93 26.04
C ILE A 72 -22.06 -7.80 27.08
N GLN A 73 -23.25 -7.51 27.62
CA GLN A 73 -23.43 -6.47 28.64
C GLN A 73 -22.89 -6.89 30.03
N GLN A 74 -23.07 -8.14 30.45
CA GLN A 74 -22.53 -8.65 31.72
C GLN A 74 -21.00 -8.71 31.74
N ALA A 75 -20.37 -8.86 30.57
CA ALA A 75 -18.92 -9.00 30.42
C ALA A 75 -18.11 -7.70 30.59
N GLY A 76 -18.76 -6.54 30.70
CA GLY A 76 -18.09 -5.30 31.11
C GLY A 76 -17.57 -5.31 32.56
N ASN A 77 -18.04 -6.26 33.38
CA ASN A 77 -17.79 -6.27 34.83
C ASN A 77 -17.02 -7.52 35.36
N ALA A 78 -16.60 -8.46 34.51
CA ALA A 78 -15.94 -9.69 34.98
C ALA A 78 -14.53 -9.87 34.39
N GLY A 79 -13.50 -9.63 35.21
CA GLY A 79 -12.10 -9.92 34.88
C GLY A 79 -11.83 -11.43 34.82
N GLY A 80 -11.41 -11.90 33.65
CA GLY A 80 -11.07 -13.31 33.36
C GLY A 80 -10.91 -13.54 31.85
N SER A 81 -10.59 -14.77 31.40
CA SER A 81 -10.22 -15.13 30.00
C SER A 81 -11.15 -14.61 28.89
N SER A 82 -12.40 -14.27 29.25
CA SER A 82 -13.34 -13.47 28.46
C SER A 82 -12.76 -12.15 27.94
N ALA A 83 -11.98 -11.43 28.75
CA ALA A 83 -11.32 -10.18 28.36
C ALA A 83 -10.37 -10.37 27.17
N LYS A 84 -9.70 -11.54 27.06
CA LYS A 84 -8.78 -11.83 25.96
C LYS A 84 -9.52 -12.11 24.65
N ILE A 85 -10.66 -12.80 24.74
CA ILE A 85 -11.57 -13.04 23.60
C ILE A 85 -12.22 -11.72 23.16
N ILE A 86 -12.59 -10.85 24.10
CA ILE A 86 -13.15 -9.54 23.82
C ILE A 86 -12.11 -8.58 23.25
N THR A 87 -10.85 -8.61 23.69
CA THR A 87 -9.75 -7.87 23.04
C THR A 87 -9.59 -8.33 21.60
N MET A 88 -9.58 -9.65 21.35
CA MET A 88 -9.56 -10.18 19.98
C MET A 88 -10.80 -9.78 19.16
N MET A 89 -12.00 -9.77 19.75
CA MET A 89 -13.22 -9.36 19.06
C MET A 89 -13.24 -7.85 18.76
N LYS A 90 -12.69 -7.03 19.66
CA LYS A 90 -12.55 -5.59 19.48
C LYS A 90 -11.50 -5.28 18.42
N GLU A 91 -10.37 -5.98 18.43
CA GLU A 91 -9.35 -5.92 17.38
C GLU A 91 -9.89 -6.36 16.01
N LEU A 92 -10.74 -7.40 15.95
CA LEU A 92 -11.42 -7.83 14.72
C LEU A 92 -12.41 -6.79 14.21
N ASN A 93 -13.17 -6.17 15.11
CA ASN A 93 -14.13 -5.13 14.74
C ASN A 93 -13.42 -3.82 14.32
N ASP A 94 -12.28 -3.50 14.93
CA ASP A 94 -11.43 -2.38 14.56
C ASP A 94 -10.71 -2.63 13.22
N MET A 95 -10.26 -3.87 12.95
CA MET A 95 -9.74 -4.29 11.63
C MET A 95 -10.80 -4.17 10.55
N MET A 96 -12.03 -4.62 10.84
CA MET A 96 -13.15 -4.57 9.90
C MET A 96 -13.56 -3.12 9.61
N ASN A 97 -13.63 -2.28 10.65
CA ASN A 97 -13.87 -0.84 10.47
C ASN A 97 -12.73 -0.16 9.70
N LEU A 98 -11.48 -0.59 9.86
CA LEU A 98 -10.34 -0.07 9.09
C LEU A 98 -10.43 -0.51 7.61
N GLU A 99 -10.82 -1.76 7.33
CA GLU A 99 -11.03 -2.27 5.95
C GLU A 99 -12.24 -1.62 5.25
N PHE A 100 -13.31 -1.28 5.97
CA PHE A 100 -14.49 -0.62 5.40
C PHE A 100 -14.42 0.91 5.39
N SER A 101 -13.62 1.55 6.26
CA SER A 101 -13.53 3.03 6.33
C SER A 101 -12.31 3.60 5.63
N THR A 102 -11.34 2.78 5.21
CA THR A 102 -10.25 3.25 4.36
C THR A 102 -10.66 3.13 2.89
N PRO A 103 -10.55 4.20 2.08
CA PRO A 103 -10.78 4.11 0.64
C PRO A 103 -9.89 3.01 0.05
N VAL A 104 -10.39 2.25 -0.95
CA VAL A 104 -9.64 1.14 -1.59
C VAL A 104 -8.23 1.57 -2.05
N GLU A 105 -8.05 2.84 -2.38
CA GLU A 105 -6.76 3.46 -2.72
C GLU A 105 -5.78 3.56 -1.53
N SER A 106 -6.29 3.81 -0.32
CA SER A 106 -5.49 3.84 0.92
C SER A 106 -5.01 2.45 1.33
N ASP A 107 -5.86 1.43 1.20
CA ASP A 107 -5.49 0.03 1.48
C ASP A 107 -4.48 -0.50 0.45
N GLN A 108 -4.66 -0.17 -0.84
CA GLN A 108 -3.64 -0.45 -1.86
C GLN A 108 -2.32 0.28 -1.58
N LYS A 109 -2.37 1.53 -1.12
CA LYS A 109 -1.17 2.30 -0.76
C LYS A 109 -0.46 1.71 0.46
N GLN A 110 -1.19 1.26 1.48
CA GLN A 110 -0.61 0.54 2.62
C GLN A 110 0.01 -0.79 2.21
N LYS A 111 -0.65 -1.58 1.35
CA LYS A 111 -0.08 -2.82 0.80
C LYS A 111 1.20 -2.58 0.01
N ARG A 112 1.24 -1.54 -0.83
CA ARG A 112 2.47 -1.14 -1.56
C ARG A 112 3.58 -0.72 -0.60
N MET A 113 3.25 0.10 0.41
CA MET A 113 4.21 0.53 1.43
C MET A 113 4.76 -0.65 2.23
N MET A 114 3.91 -1.61 2.60
CA MET A 114 4.34 -2.81 3.32
C MET A 114 5.23 -3.71 2.46
N GLN A 115 4.91 -3.89 1.18
CA GLN A 115 5.76 -4.59 0.22
C GLN A 115 7.11 -3.88 0.05
N GLU A 116 7.12 -2.55 -0.03
CA GLU A 116 8.36 -1.77 -0.11
C GLU A 116 9.21 -1.93 1.16
N ILE A 117 8.59 -1.93 2.34
CA ILE A 117 9.28 -2.19 3.61
C ILE A 117 9.87 -3.61 3.63
N GLN A 118 9.14 -4.61 3.14
CA GLN A 118 9.63 -5.99 3.06
C GLN A 118 10.82 -6.11 2.09
N LEU A 119 10.73 -5.48 0.92
CA LEU A 119 11.82 -5.42 -0.06
C LEU A 119 13.06 -4.73 0.54
N ARG A 120 12.88 -3.59 1.21
CA ARG A 120 13.97 -2.89 1.92
C ARG A 120 14.58 -3.77 3.00
N LYS A 121 13.77 -4.45 3.82
CA LYS A 121 14.26 -5.38 4.85
C LYS A 121 15.08 -6.53 4.24
N LYS A 122 14.61 -7.10 3.12
CA LYS A 122 15.33 -8.16 2.40
C LYS A 122 16.67 -7.65 1.88
N SER A 123 16.67 -6.50 1.20
CA SER A 123 17.90 -5.87 0.70
C SER A 123 18.87 -5.50 1.81
N SER A 124 18.38 -4.97 2.94
CA SER A 124 19.20 -4.69 4.12
C SER A 124 19.80 -5.96 4.72
N ARG A 125 19.04 -7.05 4.78
CA ARG A 125 19.55 -8.34 5.27
C ARG A 125 20.64 -8.90 4.35
N GLU A 126 20.42 -8.87 3.03
CA GLU A 126 21.43 -9.27 2.04
C GLU A 126 22.70 -8.41 2.15
N PHE A 127 22.56 -7.09 2.39
CA PHE A 127 23.71 -6.20 2.60
C PHE A 127 24.46 -6.50 3.90
N ILE A 128 23.74 -6.79 4.99
CA ILE A 128 24.34 -7.23 6.26
C ILE A 128 25.12 -8.54 6.07
N ASP A 129 24.56 -9.50 5.33
CA ASP A 129 25.23 -10.77 5.05
C ASP A 129 26.50 -10.58 4.22
N GLN A 130 26.49 -9.67 3.22
CA GLN A 130 27.70 -9.28 2.48
C GLN A 130 28.75 -8.64 3.38
N LEU A 131 28.35 -7.79 4.33
CA LEU A 131 29.27 -7.19 5.31
C LEU A 131 29.86 -8.25 6.25
N HIS A 132 29.05 -9.18 6.74
CA HIS A 132 29.54 -10.30 7.56
C HIS A 132 30.54 -11.17 6.78
N GLN A 133 30.26 -11.47 5.51
CA GLN A 133 31.18 -12.22 4.65
C GLN A 133 32.50 -11.45 4.41
N ARG A 134 32.42 -10.14 4.17
CA ARG A 134 33.61 -9.29 4.00
C ARG A 134 34.45 -9.18 5.28
N LEU A 135 33.80 -9.09 6.44
CA LEU A 135 34.47 -9.13 7.75
C LEU A 135 35.15 -10.48 8.00
N ALA A 136 34.48 -11.59 7.67
CA ALA A 136 35.05 -12.92 7.79
C ALA A 136 36.31 -13.07 6.91
N ASN A 137 36.25 -12.60 5.66
CA ASN A 137 37.40 -12.62 4.75
C ASN A 137 38.54 -11.73 5.27
N LEU A 138 38.25 -10.52 5.74
CA LEU A 138 39.26 -9.62 6.32
C LEU A 138 39.93 -10.21 7.56
N ASN A 139 39.18 -10.88 8.42
CA ASN A 139 39.73 -11.57 9.59
C ASN A 139 40.63 -12.74 9.17
N GLN A 140 40.22 -13.55 8.20
CA GLN A 140 41.07 -14.62 7.67
C GLN A 140 42.37 -14.09 7.06
N ASP A 141 42.31 -13.00 6.28
CA ASP A 141 43.51 -12.38 5.69
C ASP A 141 44.42 -11.78 6.75
N ARG A 142 43.85 -11.16 7.80
CA ARG A 142 44.62 -10.67 8.93
C ARG A 142 45.33 -11.82 9.65
N ASP A 143 44.62 -12.90 9.94
CA ASP A 143 45.19 -14.05 10.63
C ASP A 143 46.26 -14.76 9.78
N ARG A 144 46.10 -14.81 8.45
CA ARG A 144 47.16 -15.24 7.52
C ARG A 144 48.40 -14.36 7.58
N LYS A 145 48.23 -13.03 7.58
CA LYS A 145 49.35 -12.08 7.70
C LYS A 145 50.04 -12.18 9.06
N ILE A 146 49.30 -12.44 10.13
CA ILE A 146 49.87 -12.68 11.47
C ILE A 146 50.75 -13.92 11.43
N ARG A 147 50.26 -15.05 10.91
CA ARG A 147 51.05 -16.28 10.77
C ARG A 147 52.31 -16.08 9.94
N GLN A 148 52.21 -15.40 8.79
CA GLN A 148 53.38 -15.07 7.97
C GLN A 148 54.43 -14.25 8.74
N ARG A 149 53.99 -13.31 9.58
CA ARG A 149 54.92 -12.54 10.42
C ARG A 149 55.49 -13.35 11.57
N GLU A 150 54.72 -14.27 12.15
CA GLU A 150 55.20 -15.21 13.17
C GLU A 150 56.27 -16.14 12.59
N ASP A 151 56.04 -16.69 11.38
CA ASP A 151 57.02 -17.53 10.67
C ASP A 151 58.33 -16.76 10.39
N LEU A 152 58.24 -15.52 9.89
CA LEU A 152 59.41 -14.67 9.65
C LEU A 152 60.14 -14.31 10.96
N LEU A 153 59.40 -14.09 12.04
CA LEU A 153 59.97 -13.78 13.34
C LEU A 153 60.73 -14.99 13.90
N ASP A 154 60.19 -16.20 13.74
CA ASP A 154 60.86 -17.43 14.18
C ASP A 154 62.08 -17.75 13.31
N GLU A 155 62.03 -17.51 12.01
CA GLU A 155 63.20 -17.59 11.12
C GLU A 155 64.28 -16.59 11.55
N THR A 156 63.91 -15.35 11.86
CA THR A 156 64.84 -14.32 12.35
C THR A 156 65.45 -14.70 13.69
N LYS A 157 64.67 -15.27 14.62
CA LYS A 157 65.20 -15.78 15.89
C LYS A 157 66.20 -16.92 15.68
N GLN A 158 65.91 -17.82 14.74
CA GLN A 158 66.80 -18.93 14.41
C GLN A 158 68.12 -18.41 13.81
N GLN A 159 68.05 -17.45 12.89
CA GLN A 159 69.22 -16.77 12.34
C GLN A 159 70.02 -16.04 13.42
N LEU A 160 69.36 -15.34 14.36
CA LEU A 160 70.01 -14.66 15.48
C LEU A 160 70.71 -15.66 16.41
N GLN A 161 70.09 -16.81 16.69
CA GLN A 161 70.67 -17.85 17.52
C GLN A 161 71.87 -18.50 16.84
N GLN A 162 71.80 -18.71 15.52
CA GLN A 162 72.91 -19.19 14.71
C GLN A 162 74.06 -18.16 14.66
N ALA A 163 73.73 -16.88 14.48
CA ALA A 163 74.69 -15.78 14.50
C ALA A 163 75.40 -15.66 15.86
N ARG A 164 74.66 -15.78 16.98
CA ARG A 164 75.24 -15.82 18.33
C ARG A 164 76.13 -17.05 18.55
N ALA A 165 75.79 -18.20 17.98
CA ALA A 165 76.62 -19.39 18.05
C ALA A 165 77.92 -19.24 17.23
N SER A 166 77.86 -18.57 16.07
CA SER A 166 79.05 -18.23 15.28
C SER A 166 79.88 -17.12 15.92
N GLU A 167 79.25 -16.15 16.58
CA GLU A 167 79.92 -15.06 17.30
C GLU A 167 80.63 -15.58 18.57
N ALA A 168 80.03 -16.56 19.26
CA ALA A 168 80.68 -17.29 20.35
C ALA A 168 81.87 -18.15 19.88
N ALA A 169 81.91 -18.53 18.59
CA ALA A 169 83.03 -19.26 17.98
C ALA A 169 84.14 -18.32 17.45
N MET A 170 83.88 -17.02 17.30
CA MET A 170 84.80 -16.02 16.76
C MET A 170 85.45 -15.11 17.82
N GLN A 171 85.45 -15.47 19.10
CA GLN A 171 86.19 -14.74 20.15
C GLN A 171 87.72 -14.99 20.16
N GLN A 172 88.29 -15.41 19.03
CA GLN A 172 89.72 -15.33 18.75
C GLN A 172 89.92 -15.01 17.27
N GLU A 173 89.76 -13.76 16.88
CA GLU A 173 90.56 -13.21 15.78
C GLU A 173 90.56 -11.68 15.86
N ASP A 174 91.72 -11.16 16.28
CA ASP A 174 92.09 -9.77 16.14
C ASP A 174 92.27 -9.43 14.65
N LEU A 175 91.79 -8.23 14.29
CA LEU A 175 92.15 -7.38 13.13
C LEU A 175 91.54 -7.69 11.76
N ILE A 176 90.52 -6.92 11.36
CA ILE A 176 90.44 -6.31 9.99
C ILE A 176 89.83 -4.89 10.06
N PRO A 177 90.64 -3.83 10.26
CA PRO A 177 90.17 -2.44 10.27
C PRO A 177 89.61 -1.90 8.94
N GLU A 178 90.01 -2.47 7.80
CA GLU A 178 89.58 -2.02 6.46
C GLU A 178 88.14 -2.43 6.10
N GLU A 179 87.71 -3.63 6.46
CA GLU A 179 86.32 -4.07 6.22
C GLU A 179 85.31 -3.30 7.08
N ILE A 180 85.70 -2.93 8.30
CA ILE A 180 84.88 -2.09 9.18
C ILE A 180 84.71 -0.69 8.59
N GLN A 181 85.78 -0.10 8.04
CA GLN A 181 85.69 1.21 7.37
C GLN A 181 84.81 1.16 6.11
N SER A 182 84.96 0.12 5.29
CA SER A 182 84.13 -0.06 4.09
C SER A 182 82.65 -0.25 4.45
N GLN A 183 82.34 -1.02 5.50
CA GLN A 183 80.97 -1.17 6.00
C GLN A 183 80.44 0.15 6.59
N GLU A 184 81.27 0.94 7.27
CA GLU A 184 80.87 2.24 7.82
C GLU A 184 80.55 3.25 6.70
N GLU A 185 81.33 3.27 5.61
CA GLU A 185 81.03 4.08 4.42
C GLU A 185 79.74 3.61 3.72
N ALA A 186 79.54 2.31 3.56
CA ALA A 186 78.30 1.75 2.99
C ALA A 186 77.06 2.12 3.83
N LEU A 187 77.16 2.03 5.17
CA LEU A 187 76.10 2.43 6.09
C LEU A 187 75.84 3.94 6.05
N LYS A 188 76.88 4.77 5.95
CA LYS A 188 76.72 6.23 5.76
C LYS A 188 76.02 6.56 4.45
N GLN A 189 76.33 5.84 3.38
CA GLN A 189 75.68 6.01 2.10
C GLN A 189 74.20 5.60 2.17
N GLN A 190 73.89 4.42 2.71
CA GLN A 190 72.49 3.98 2.93
C GLN A 190 71.71 4.95 3.83
N LEU A 191 72.34 5.50 4.87
CA LEU A 191 71.70 6.47 5.74
C LEU A 191 71.42 7.80 5.02
N ASN A 192 72.28 8.23 4.10
CA ASN A 192 72.04 9.40 3.27
C ASN A 192 70.94 9.16 2.23
N GLU A 193 70.93 7.98 1.59
CA GLU A 193 69.86 7.56 0.67
C GLU A 193 68.51 7.47 1.39
N ALA A 194 68.46 6.86 2.57
CA ALA A 194 67.25 6.80 3.39
C ALA A 194 66.77 8.21 3.82
N LYS A 195 67.69 9.13 4.12
CA LYS A 195 67.34 10.53 4.45
C LYS A 195 66.76 11.28 3.25
N THR A 196 67.31 11.09 2.05
CA THR A 196 66.78 11.74 0.84
C THR A 196 65.42 11.15 0.45
N GLU A 197 65.25 9.82 0.55
CA GLU A 197 63.95 9.17 0.36
C GLU A 197 62.90 9.65 1.36
N LEU A 198 63.25 9.74 2.65
CA LEU A 198 62.34 10.27 3.68
C LEU A 198 61.91 11.71 3.36
N SER A 199 62.86 12.58 3.01
CA SER A 199 62.59 13.98 2.64
C SER A 199 61.66 14.08 1.42
N ASN A 200 61.93 13.27 0.40
CA ASN A 200 61.09 13.20 -0.80
C ASN A 200 59.68 12.70 -0.48
N MET A 201 59.54 11.63 0.30
CA MET A 201 58.23 11.13 0.74
C MET A 201 57.46 12.15 1.57
N GLN A 202 58.11 12.85 2.50
CA GLN A 202 57.47 13.89 3.30
C GLN A 202 56.92 15.02 2.42
N LYS A 203 57.69 15.43 1.41
CA LYS A 203 57.27 16.46 0.46
C LYS A 203 56.09 15.99 -0.40
N THR A 204 56.17 14.79 -0.98
CA THR A 204 55.08 14.20 -1.77
C THR A 204 53.81 14.06 -0.93
N ASN A 205 53.92 13.56 0.30
CA ASN A 205 52.78 13.40 1.19
C ASN A 205 52.13 14.75 1.55
N SER A 206 52.94 15.78 1.81
CA SER A 206 52.43 17.14 2.04
C SER A 206 51.71 17.70 0.81
N ASP A 207 52.25 17.50 -0.39
CA ASP A 207 51.63 17.97 -1.63
C ASP A 207 50.32 17.24 -1.93
N ASP A 208 50.28 15.92 -1.71
CA ASP A 208 49.09 15.09 -1.88
C ASP A 208 48.00 15.44 -0.87
N GLU A 209 48.36 15.65 0.40
CA GLU A 209 47.43 16.10 1.43
C GLU A 209 46.82 17.46 1.05
N GLN A 210 47.63 18.40 0.56
CA GLN A 210 47.14 19.70 0.13
C GLN A 210 46.20 19.60 -1.09
N ARG A 211 46.49 18.70 -2.03
CA ARG A 211 45.60 18.42 -3.18
C ARG A 211 44.27 17.83 -2.72
N GLN A 212 44.30 16.85 -1.82
CA GLN A 212 43.09 16.23 -1.26
C GLN A 212 42.25 17.27 -0.50
N ARG A 213 42.87 18.11 0.34
CA ARG A 213 42.17 19.21 1.03
C ARG A 213 41.47 20.17 0.07
N LYS A 214 42.11 20.50 -1.06
CA LYS A 214 41.50 21.35 -2.10
C LYS A 214 40.34 20.66 -2.83
N ALA A 215 40.47 19.37 -3.12
CA ALA A 215 39.41 18.58 -3.74
C ALA A 215 38.19 18.50 -2.81
N LEU A 216 38.41 18.17 -1.54
CA LEU A 216 37.36 18.07 -0.53
C LEU A 216 36.60 19.40 -0.35
N ARG A 217 37.30 20.54 -0.29
CA ARG A 217 36.64 21.86 -0.24
C ARG A 217 35.74 22.12 -1.44
N ARG A 218 36.17 21.75 -2.65
CA ARG A 218 35.35 21.93 -3.86
C ARG A 218 34.11 21.05 -3.84
N GLU A 219 34.24 19.82 -3.35
CA GLU A 219 33.11 18.91 -3.17
C GLU A 219 32.12 19.44 -2.12
N GLU A 220 32.62 19.96 -0.99
CA GLU A 220 31.80 20.62 0.04
C GLU A 220 31.05 21.85 -0.51
N GLU A 221 31.73 22.72 -1.27
CA GLU A 221 31.10 23.88 -1.91
C GLU A 221 30.03 23.47 -2.93
N ALA A 222 30.28 22.43 -3.72
CA ALA A 222 29.31 21.89 -4.67
C ALA A 222 28.09 21.30 -3.95
N LEU A 223 28.31 20.57 -2.86
CA LEU A 223 27.25 19.99 -2.03
C LEU A 223 26.42 21.09 -1.37
N GLN A 224 27.06 22.14 -0.85
CA GLN A 224 26.36 23.28 -0.27
C GLN A 224 25.50 24.04 -1.30
N THR A 225 26.02 24.18 -2.53
CA THR A 225 25.26 24.75 -3.66
C THR A 225 24.03 23.89 -3.99
N LEU A 226 24.19 22.57 -4.02
CA LEU A 226 23.10 21.64 -4.29
C LEU A 226 22.02 21.69 -3.20
N ILE A 227 22.43 21.78 -1.93
CA ILE A 227 21.50 21.95 -0.80
C ILE A 227 20.71 23.25 -0.97
N GLN A 228 21.36 24.37 -1.25
CA GLN A 228 20.66 25.66 -1.45
C GLN A 228 19.67 25.62 -2.61
N GLN A 229 20.02 24.96 -3.72
CA GLN A 229 19.11 24.75 -4.84
C GLN A 229 17.90 23.92 -4.43
N TYR A 230 18.13 22.81 -3.72
CA TYR A 230 17.06 21.96 -3.21
C TYR A 230 16.12 22.73 -2.27
N ASP A 231 16.67 23.46 -1.30
CA ASP A 231 15.89 24.27 -0.35
C ASP A 231 15.04 25.33 -1.07
N THR A 232 15.61 25.96 -2.09
CA THR A 232 14.89 26.95 -2.92
C THR A 232 13.72 26.30 -3.66
N VAL A 233 13.94 25.15 -4.30
CA VAL A 233 12.88 24.40 -5.01
C VAL A 233 11.81 23.94 -4.03
N MET A 234 12.20 23.41 -2.87
CA MET A 234 11.25 22.96 -1.85
C MET A 234 10.40 24.10 -1.29
N SER A 235 11.00 25.28 -1.10
CA SER A 235 10.28 26.49 -0.69
C SER A 235 9.23 26.90 -1.73
N ASP A 236 9.61 26.97 -3.01
CA ASP A 236 8.70 27.28 -4.12
C ASP A 236 7.56 26.25 -4.26
N VAL A 237 7.87 24.96 -4.15
CA VAL A 237 6.86 23.90 -4.17
C VAL A 237 5.90 24.03 -2.99
N THR A 238 6.42 24.30 -1.79
CA THR A 238 5.58 24.50 -0.59
C THR A 238 4.64 25.70 -0.77
N GLN A 239 5.13 26.80 -1.33
CA GLN A 239 4.32 27.96 -1.64
C GLN A 239 3.23 27.65 -2.67
N LYS A 240 3.57 26.92 -3.75
CA LYS A 240 2.60 26.48 -4.76
C LYS A 240 1.52 25.58 -4.19
N ILE A 241 1.88 24.65 -3.30
CA ILE A 241 0.91 23.79 -2.60
C ILE A 241 -0.04 24.64 -1.74
N ALA A 242 0.47 25.63 -1.01
CA ALA A 242 -0.36 26.50 -0.20
C ALA A 242 -1.37 27.29 -1.05
N VAL A 243 -0.92 27.87 -2.18
CA VAL A 243 -1.82 28.57 -3.12
C VAL A 243 -2.86 27.62 -3.71
N ALA A 244 -2.45 26.43 -4.16
CA ALA A 244 -3.35 25.44 -4.72
C ALA A 244 -4.41 24.96 -3.71
N SER A 245 -4.05 24.83 -2.43
CA SER A 245 -4.98 24.47 -1.36
C SER A 245 -6.08 25.53 -1.20
N VAL A 246 -5.71 26.81 -1.16
CA VAL A 246 -6.67 27.92 -1.05
C VAL A 246 -7.60 27.96 -2.28
N GLU A 247 -7.06 27.73 -3.47
CA GLU A 247 -7.90 27.66 -4.68
C GLU A 247 -8.85 26.46 -4.68
N ALA A 248 -8.42 25.31 -4.15
CA ALA A 248 -9.27 24.13 -4.04
C ALA A 248 -10.43 24.37 -3.07
N GLU A 249 -10.16 24.95 -1.90
CA GLU A 249 -11.19 25.35 -0.93
C GLU A 249 -12.20 26.32 -1.55
N LYS A 250 -11.71 27.30 -2.34
CA LYS A 250 -12.57 28.23 -3.06
C LYS A 250 -13.48 27.52 -4.06
N ARG A 251 -12.93 26.60 -4.86
CA ARG A 251 -13.71 25.83 -5.85
C ARG A 251 -14.75 24.92 -5.17
N GLU A 252 -14.41 24.35 -4.02
CA GLU A 252 -15.34 23.52 -3.24
C GLU A 252 -16.52 24.35 -2.69
N SER A 253 -16.24 25.58 -2.23
CA SER A 253 -17.29 26.54 -1.85
C SER A 253 -18.19 26.91 -3.04
N GLU A 254 -17.60 27.28 -4.18
CA GLU A 254 -18.34 27.61 -5.41
C GLU A 254 -19.21 26.43 -5.89
N PHE A 255 -18.70 25.20 -5.78
CA PHE A 255 -19.46 23.99 -6.10
C PHE A 255 -20.65 23.77 -5.17
N SER A 256 -20.45 23.94 -3.86
CA SER A 256 -21.51 23.81 -2.86
C SER A 256 -22.63 24.83 -3.10
N GLU A 257 -22.28 26.08 -3.44
CA GLU A 257 -23.25 27.12 -3.81
C GLU A 257 -24.04 26.74 -5.08
N LEU A 258 -23.37 26.28 -6.13
CA LEU A 258 -24.02 25.83 -7.37
C LEU A 258 -24.93 24.64 -7.14
N GLN A 259 -24.54 23.70 -6.29
CA GLN A 259 -25.35 22.55 -5.94
C GLN A 259 -26.62 22.99 -5.20
N SER A 260 -26.51 23.91 -4.25
CA SER A 260 -27.68 24.49 -3.59
C SER A 260 -28.62 25.19 -4.57
N GLN A 261 -28.08 25.96 -5.52
CA GLN A 261 -28.89 26.62 -6.55
C GLN A 261 -29.59 25.60 -7.48
N TYR A 262 -28.89 24.52 -7.83
CA TYR A 262 -29.47 23.43 -8.62
C TYR A 262 -30.63 22.76 -7.90
N ASP A 263 -30.45 22.42 -6.62
CA ASP A 263 -31.49 21.80 -5.80
C ASP A 263 -32.73 22.72 -5.67
N ASP A 264 -32.51 24.02 -5.52
CA ASP A 264 -33.59 25.01 -5.49
C ASP A 264 -34.35 25.07 -6.83
N ILE A 265 -33.62 25.02 -7.96
CA ILE A 265 -34.22 24.96 -9.30
C ILE A 265 -35.03 23.67 -9.47
N GLU A 266 -34.52 22.52 -9.04
CA GLU A 266 -35.26 21.26 -9.09
C GLU A 266 -36.53 21.32 -8.26
N ARG A 267 -36.46 21.86 -7.04
CA ARG A 267 -37.64 22.06 -6.17
C ARG A 267 -38.68 22.95 -6.83
N GLN A 268 -38.27 24.03 -7.50
CA GLN A 268 -39.17 24.93 -8.24
C GLN A 268 -39.74 24.28 -9.50
N ARG A 269 -38.96 23.43 -10.20
CA ARG A 269 -39.41 22.72 -11.42
C ARG A 269 -40.32 21.54 -11.14
N ALA A 270 -40.19 20.86 -9.99
CA ALA A 270 -41.01 19.70 -9.65
C ALA A 270 -42.53 19.94 -9.78
N PRO A 271 -43.13 21.01 -9.22
CA PRO A 271 -44.56 21.25 -9.38
C PRO A 271 -44.95 21.60 -10.82
N LEU A 272 -44.11 22.35 -11.54
CA LEU A 272 -44.35 22.70 -12.95
C LEU A 272 -44.39 21.47 -13.84
N LYS A 273 -43.44 20.54 -13.64
CA LYS A 273 -43.40 19.27 -14.37
C LYS A 273 -44.65 18.43 -14.09
N HIS A 274 -45.08 18.38 -12.83
CA HIS A 274 -46.31 17.68 -12.46
C HIS A 274 -47.56 18.31 -13.11
N GLU A 275 -47.62 19.64 -13.18
CA GLU A 275 -48.70 20.36 -13.84
C GLU A 275 -48.70 20.12 -15.37
N GLU A 276 -47.54 20.18 -16.02
CA GLU A 276 -47.36 19.87 -17.44
C GLU A 276 -47.84 18.45 -17.77
N GLU A 277 -47.41 17.46 -16.98
CA GLU A 277 -47.86 16.07 -17.10
C GLU A 277 -49.39 15.95 -16.96
N GLY A 278 -49.99 16.68 -16.01
CA GLY A 278 -51.43 16.75 -15.83
C GLY A 278 -52.18 17.40 -17.01
N ILE A 279 -51.64 18.48 -17.59
CA ILE A 279 -52.20 19.14 -18.78
C ILE A 279 -52.14 18.19 -19.98
N VAL A 280 -51.01 17.53 -20.20
CA VAL A 280 -50.83 16.55 -21.29
C VAL A 280 -51.80 15.39 -21.13
N ALA A 281 -51.96 14.85 -19.91
CA ALA A 281 -52.90 13.77 -19.63
C ALA A 281 -54.36 14.17 -19.94
N ARG A 282 -54.80 15.35 -19.48
CA ARG A 282 -56.15 15.88 -19.75
C ARG A 282 -56.39 16.11 -21.25
N THR A 283 -55.39 16.66 -21.94
CA THR A 283 -55.46 16.90 -23.39
C THR A 283 -55.59 15.58 -24.15
N ASN A 284 -54.82 14.57 -23.78
CA ASN A 284 -54.89 13.23 -24.37
C ASN A 284 -56.25 12.56 -24.11
N GLU A 285 -56.81 12.69 -22.91
CA GLU A 285 -58.14 12.16 -22.59
C GLU A 285 -59.24 12.87 -23.40
N HIS A 286 -59.18 14.20 -23.52
CA HIS A 286 -60.10 14.97 -24.32
C HIS A 286 -60.05 14.57 -25.81
N ASN A 287 -58.84 14.45 -26.36
CA ASN A 287 -58.63 14.00 -27.75
C ASN A 287 -59.21 12.60 -27.98
N LYS A 288 -59.04 11.66 -27.04
CA LYS A 288 -59.67 10.33 -27.11
C LYS A 288 -61.19 10.42 -27.13
N LYS A 289 -61.80 11.22 -26.25
CA LYS A 289 -63.25 11.42 -26.21
C LYS A 289 -63.77 12.03 -27.53
N GLN A 290 -63.05 13.01 -28.07
CA GLN A 290 -63.40 13.64 -29.34
C GLN A 290 -63.34 12.65 -30.52
N GLN A 291 -62.32 11.78 -30.55
CA GLN A 291 -62.22 10.71 -31.55
C GLN A 291 -63.41 9.73 -31.47
N ILE A 292 -63.82 9.33 -30.25
CA ILE A 292 -64.99 8.47 -30.05
C ILE A 292 -66.26 9.16 -30.55
N GLN A 293 -66.46 10.44 -30.22
CA GLN A 293 -67.62 11.21 -30.68
C GLN A 293 -67.65 11.34 -32.20
N LEU A 294 -66.50 11.59 -32.83
CA LEU A 294 -66.38 11.67 -34.28
C LEU A 294 -66.72 10.32 -34.94
N ALA A 295 -66.19 9.21 -34.41
CA ALA A 295 -66.50 7.87 -34.90
C ALA A 295 -68.00 7.54 -34.76
N ALA A 296 -68.61 7.84 -33.61
CA ALA A 296 -70.04 7.66 -33.39
C ALA A 296 -70.89 8.51 -34.36
N THR A 297 -70.48 9.75 -34.62
CA THR A 297 -71.15 10.64 -35.57
C THR A 297 -71.08 10.08 -37.00
N ILE A 298 -69.92 9.57 -37.43
CA ILE A 298 -69.76 8.94 -38.74
C ILE A 298 -70.65 7.69 -38.87
N LEU A 299 -70.71 6.85 -37.83
CA LEU A 299 -71.60 5.68 -37.80
C LEU A 299 -73.07 6.08 -37.94
N LEU A 300 -73.53 7.04 -37.14
CA LEU A 300 -74.90 7.57 -37.22
C LEU A 300 -75.21 8.13 -38.61
N GLN A 301 -74.33 8.95 -39.17
CA GLN A 301 -74.50 9.48 -40.53
C GLN A 301 -74.57 8.36 -41.57
N THR A 302 -73.79 7.29 -41.40
CA THR A 302 -73.79 6.14 -42.31
C THR A 302 -75.12 5.40 -42.24
N GLU A 303 -75.64 5.14 -41.03
CA GLU A 303 -76.95 4.51 -40.84
C GLU A 303 -78.10 5.38 -41.34
N ILE A 304 -78.06 6.69 -41.10
CA ILE A 304 -79.04 7.64 -41.67
C ILE A 304 -79.00 7.60 -43.20
N ARG A 305 -77.81 7.58 -43.82
CA ARG A 305 -77.68 7.49 -45.28
C ARG A 305 -78.21 6.17 -45.83
N LYS A 306 -78.02 5.05 -45.12
CA LYS A 306 -78.63 3.75 -45.49
C LYS A 306 -80.15 3.85 -45.41
N PHE A 307 -80.68 4.30 -44.28
CA PHE A 307 -82.12 4.49 -44.10
C PHE A 307 -82.74 5.40 -45.18
N LEU A 308 -82.11 6.54 -45.50
CA LEU A 308 -82.59 7.45 -46.54
C LEU A 308 -82.51 6.89 -47.98
N LYS A 309 -81.68 5.88 -48.24
CA LYS A 309 -81.68 5.17 -49.54
C LYS A 309 -82.90 4.26 -49.68
N ASP A 310 -83.29 3.60 -48.59
CA ASP A 310 -84.40 2.65 -48.53
C ASP A 310 -85.75 3.33 -48.19
N ALA A 311 -85.70 4.58 -47.72
CA ALA A 311 -86.89 5.37 -47.41
C ALA A 311 -87.74 5.63 -48.67
N PRO A 312 -89.07 5.56 -48.56
CA PRO A 312 -89.97 5.83 -49.68
C PRO A 312 -89.74 7.25 -50.23
N LYS A 313 -89.26 7.34 -51.48
CA LYS A 313 -89.06 8.65 -52.12
C LYS A 313 -90.42 9.31 -52.35
N PRO A 314 -90.59 10.60 -52.01
CA PRO A 314 -91.83 11.30 -52.28
C PRO A 314 -92.13 11.26 -53.79
N PRO A 315 -93.40 11.08 -54.19
CA PRO A 315 -93.75 10.94 -55.59
C PRO A 315 -93.27 12.16 -56.38
N LYS A 316 -92.45 11.94 -57.40
CA LYS A 316 -91.98 12.99 -58.31
C LYS A 316 -93.21 13.70 -58.89
N LYS A 317 -93.48 14.95 -58.47
CA LYS A 317 -94.44 15.83 -59.14
C LYS A 317 -93.97 15.98 -60.60
N LYS A 318 -94.66 15.31 -61.53
CA LYS A 318 -94.46 15.49 -62.97
C LYS A 318 -94.63 16.98 -63.28
N GLY A 319 -93.55 17.62 -63.73
CA GLY A 319 -93.58 18.98 -64.24
C GLY A 319 -94.68 19.12 -65.28
N LYS A 320 -95.56 20.09 -65.07
CA LYS A 320 -96.67 20.42 -65.96
C LYS A 320 -96.07 20.97 -67.26
N LYS A 321 -96.14 20.16 -68.32
CA LYS A 321 -95.84 20.54 -69.71
C LYS A 321 -96.56 21.87 -70.03
N GLY A 322 -95.82 22.80 -70.61
CA GLY A 322 -96.25 24.17 -70.87
C GLY A 322 -97.58 24.27 -71.62
N LYS A 323 -98.35 25.28 -71.25
CA LYS A 323 -99.50 25.75 -72.02
C LYS A 323 -99.14 27.12 -72.58
N LYS A 324 -98.71 27.15 -73.85
CA LYS A 324 -98.72 28.34 -74.71
C LYS A 324 -100.12 28.98 -74.66
N LYS A 325 -100.18 30.31 -74.51
CA LYS A 325 -101.14 31.24 -75.10
C LYS A 325 -100.58 32.65 -74.81
N LYS A 326 -100.03 33.31 -75.83
CA LYS A 326 -100.67 34.18 -76.84
C LYS A 326 -100.77 35.60 -76.31
#